data_AF-A0A2S7JDQ4-F1
#
_entry.id   AF-A0A2S7JDQ4-F1
#
_cell.length_a   1.000
_cell.length_b   1.000
_cell.length_c   1.000
_cell.angle_alpha   90.00
_cell.angle_beta   90.00
_cell.angle_gamma   90.00
#
_symmetry.space_group_name_H-M   'P 1'
#
loop_
_entity.id
_entity.type
_entity.pdbx_description
1 polymer ?
#
loop_
_entity_poly.entity_id
_entity_poly.type
_entity_poly.pdbx_seq_one_letter_code
_entity_poly.pdbx_strand_id
1 'polypeptide(L)' 'MALYKNGDLLTQSNDAAFDVKHTPGTSAPHPGIYRCTSCGDEIAIAGGHTLPPQNHRQHSPSSGPIQWQLLVYPVQKK' A
#
# COMPACT_ATOMS: atom_id res chain seq x y z
N MET A 1 0.34 7.20 8.12
CA MET A 1 1.18 7.75 7.04
C MET A 1 2.59 7.31 7.26
N ALA A 2 3.22 6.72 6.24
CA ALA A 2 4.57 6.20 6.29
C ALA A 2 5.55 7.29 6.70
N LEU A 3 6.42 6.96 7.65
CA LEU A 3 7.45 7.85 8.15
C LEU A 3 8.77 7.56 7.42
N TYR A 4 9.49 8.62 7.04
CA TYR A 4 10.82 8.51 6.44
C TYR A 4 11.78 9.49 7.09
N LYS A 5 13.04 9.06 7.29
CA LYS A 5 14.13 9.91 7.78
C LYS A 5 15.08 10.34 6.65
N ASN A 6 15.40 9.41 5.75
CA ASN A 6 16.42 9.59 4.72
C ASN A 6 15.75 9.87 3.36
N GLY A 7 15.14 11.04 3.21
CA GLY A 7 14.43 11.43 1.98
C GLY A 7 15.31 11.44 0.73
N ASP A 8 16.61 11.74 0.88
CA ASP A 8 17.59 11.75 -0.23
C ASP A 8 17.85 10.38 -0.83
N LEU A 9 17.41 9.30 -0.15
CA LEU A 9 17.49 7.93 -0.64
C LEU A 9 16.18 7.47 -1.33
N LEU A 10 15.19 8.36 -1.43
CA LEU A 10 13.92 8.12 -2.12
C LEU A 10 13.84 8.99 -3.36
N THR A 11 13.35 8.41 -4.45
CA THR A 11 13.04 9.14 -5.68
C THR A 11 11.54 9.27 -5.79
N GLN A 12 11.03 10.51 -5.89
CA GLN A 12 9.63 10.74 -6.20
C GLN A 12 9.35 10.25 -7.62
N SER A 13 8.20 9.59 -7.81
CA SER A 13 7.75 9.10 -9.11
C SER A 13 6.24 9.32 -9.24
N ASN A 14 5.79 9.54 -10.47
CA ASN A 14 4.38 9.62 -10.85
C ASN A 14 3.93 8.35 -11.60
N ASP A 15 4.53 7.20 -11.27
CA ASP A 15 4.14 5.92 -11.85
C ASP A 15 2.64 5.63 -11.58
N ALA A 16 1.92 5.17 -12.60
CA ALA A 16 0.49 4.90 -12.49
C ALA A 16 0.17 3.81 -11.45
N ALA A 17 1.14 2.98 -11.05
CA ALA A 17 0.98 2.01 -9.97
C ALA A 17 0.52 2.65 -8.64
N PHE A 18 0.85 3.93 -8.40
CA PHE A 18 0.41 4.66 -7.20
C PHE A 18 -1.06 5.09 -7.23
N ASP A 19 -1.70 5.11 -8.42
CA ASP A 19 -3.09 5.52 -8.58
C ASP A 19 -4.08 4.36 -8.47
N VAL A 20 -3.59 3.11 -8.57
CA VAL A 20 -4.43 1.92 -8.56
C VAL A 20 -4.87 1.55 -7.14
N LYS A 21 -6.16 1.24 -7.01
CA LYS A 21 -6.78 0.74 -5.78
C LYS A 21 -7.05 -0.76 -5.90
N HIS A 22 -6.47 -1.55 -5.02
CA HIS A 22 -6.62 -3.00 -5.01
C HIS A 22 -7.58 -3.46 -3.92
N THR A 23 -8.46 -4.41 -4.25
CA THR A 23 -9.30 -5.06 -3.24
C THR A 23 -8.47 -6.07 -2.43
N PRO A 24 -8.93 -6.44 -1.23
CA PRO A 24 -8.44 -7.63 -0.56
C PRO A 24 -8.42 -8.87 -1.46
N GLY A 25 -7.49 -9.78 -1.20
CA GLY A 25 -7.34 -11.01 -2.00
C GLY A 25 -6.54 -10.82 -3.29
N THR A 26 -6.28 -9.58 -3.72
CA THR A 26 -5.41 -9.30 -4.87
C THR A 26 -3.94 -9.53 -4.49
N SER A 27 -3.18 -10.21 -5.35
CA SER A 27 -1.71 -10.27 -5.23
C SER A 27 -1.11 -8.88 -5.44
N ALA A 28 -0.25 -8.44 -4.51
CA ALA A 28 0.41 -7.14 -4.58
C ALA A 28 1.30 -7.04 -5.83
N PRO A 29 1.02 -6.13 -6.79
CA PRO A 29 1.82 -6.02 -8.01
C PRO A 29 3.26 -5.59 -7.74
N HIS A 30 3.45 -4.76 -6.71
CA HIS A 30 4.76 -4.32 -6.24
C HIS A 30 4.96 -4.67 -4.76
N PRO A 31 6.17 -5.09 -4.34
CA PRO A 31 6.52 -5.07 -2.92
C PRO A 31 6.49 -3.63 -2.42
N GLY A 32 6.09 -3.39 -1.18
CA GLY A 32 6.09 -2.03 -0.67
C GLY A 32 5.15 -1.78 0.49
N ILE A 33 4.94 -0.49 0.76
CA ILE A 33 3.96 -0.02 1.74
C ILE A 33 2.68 0.35 1.00
N TYR A 34 1.56 -0.20 1.44
CA TYR A 34 0.22 0.15 0.96
C TYR A 34 -0.58 0.80 2.07
N ARG A 35 -1.39 1.79 1.73
CA ARG A 35 -2.39 2.40 2.61
C ARG A 35 -3.79 1.93 2.28
N CYS A 36 -4.62 1.78 3.30
CA CYS A 36 -6.06 1.66 3.14
C CYS A 36 -6.63 3.04 2.79
N THR A 37 -7.41 3.12 1.71
CA THR A 37 -8.03 4.40 1.31
C THR A 37 -9.23 4.78 2.19
N SER A 38 -9.73 3.86 3.01
CA SER A 38 -10.90 4.04 3.88
C SER A 38 -10.52 4.52 5.30
N CYS A 39 -9.57 3.85 5.96
CA CYS A 39 -9.15 4.22 7.33
C CYS A 39 -7.75 4.85 7.43
N GLY A 40 -6.94 4.76 6.37
CA GLY A 40 -5.56 5.28 6.37
C GLY A 40 -4.51 4.36 7.01
N ASP A 41 -4.89 3.18 7.51
CA ASP A 41 -3.94 2.17 8.01
C ASP A 41 -2.99 1.71 6.91
N GLU A 42 -1.78 1.31 7.32
CA GLU A 42 -0.71 0.95 6.40
C GLU A 42 -0.17 -0.45 6.69
N ILE A 43 0.23 -1.14 5.62
CA ILE A 43 0.88 -2.44 5.68
C ILE A 43 2.13 -2.44 4.83
N ALA A 44 3.12 -3.25 5.19
CA ALA A 44 4.22 -3.63 4.32
C ALA A 44 3.97 -5.05 3.79
N ILE A 45 4.16 -5.26 2.49
CA ILE A 45 3.91 -6.56 1.85
C ILE A 45 4.94 -6.83 0.75
N ALA A 46 5.34 -8.10 0.60
CA ALA A 46 6.18 -8.54 -0.51
C ALA A 46 5.38 -8.64 -1.82
N GLY A 47 6.04 -8.44 -2.96
CA GLY A 47 5.41 -8.57 -4.28
C GLY A 47 4.88 -9.99 -4.49
N GLY A 48 3.72 -10.10 -5.12
CA GLY A 48 3.01 -11.36 -5.36
C GLY A 48 2.21 -11.90 -4.17
N HIS A 49 2.47 -11.41 -2.94
CA HIS A 49 1.71 -11.82 -1.76
C HIS A 49 0.32 -11.18 -1.75
N THR A 50 -0.63 -11.87 -1.10
CA THR A 50 -2.04 -11.46 -1.08
C THR A 50 -2.30 -10.30 -0.13
N LEU A 51 -2.92 -9.24 -0.64
CA LEU A 51 -3.36 -8.10 0.15
C LEU A 51 -4.44 -8.52 1.17
N PRO A 52 -4.29 -8.15 2.45
CA PRO A 52 -5.11 -8.68 3.53
C PRO A 52 -6.54 -8.11 3.52
N PRO A 53 -7.53 -8.91 3.99
CA PRO A 53 -8.93 -8.49 4.08
C PRO A 53 -9.29 -7.71 5.33
N GLN A 54 -8.45 -7.67 6.37
CA GLN A 54 -8.84 -7.01 7.62
C GLN A 54 -7.63 -6.59 8.47
N ASN A 55 -7.51 -5.30 8.77
CA ASN A 55 -6.77 -4.84 9.95
C ASN A 55 -7.79 -4.70 11.09
N HIS A 56 -7.90 -5.75 11.91
CA HIS A 56 -9.05 -6.04 12.79
C HIS A 56 -9.37 -5.01 13.87
N ARG A 57 -8.58 -3.94 14.05
CA ARG A 57 -8.85 -2.95 15.10
C ARG A 57 -9.60 -1.71 14.63
N GLN A 58 -9.75 -1.45 13.32
CA GLN A 58 -10.11 -0.11 12.86
C GLN A 58 -11.13 -0.01 11.71
N HIS A 59 -11.65 -1.12 11.19
CA HIS A 59 -12.67 -1.06 10.14
C HIS A 59 -14.09 -1.12 10.72
N SER A 60 -14.70 0.06 10.90
CA SER A 60 -16.16 0.16 11.00
C SER A 60 -16.78 -0.19 9.64
N PRO A 61 -17.88 -0.96 9.59
CA PRO A 61 -18.62 -1.21 8.34
C PRO A 61 -19.06 0.08 7.62
N SER A 62 -19.19 1.20 8.35
CA SER A 62 -19.55 2.50 7.79
C SER A 62 -18.40 3.22 7.07
N SER A 63 -17.16 2.77 7.23
CA SER A 63 -15.98 3.45 6.65
C SER A 63 -15.79 3.17 5.14
N GLY A 64 -16.63 2.35 4.52
CA GLY A 64 -16.53 1.96 3.12
C GLY A 64 -15.65 0.74 2.86
N PRO A 65 -15.51 0.31 1.59
CA PRO A 65 -14.77 -0.90 1.25
C PRO A 65 -13.27 -0.73 1.52
N ILE A 66 -12.63 -1.82 1.92
CA ILE A 66 -11.17 -1.89 2.05
C ILE A 66 -10.58 -1.85 0.64
N GLN A 67 -9.73 -0.86 0.39
CA GLN A 67 -8.95 -0.77 -0.84
C GLN A 67 -7.54 -0.33 -0.49
N TRP A 68 -6.56 -1.01 -1.06
CA TRP A 68 -5.14 -0.80 -0.84
C TRP A 68 -4.55 0.01 -1.99
N GLN A 69 -3.87 1.11 -1.64
CA GLN A 69 -3.17 1.98 -2.58
C GLN A 69 -1.68 2.00 -2.23
N LEU A 70 -0.82 1.81 -3.22
CA LEU A 70 0.62 1.80 -3.04
C LEU A 70 1.14 3.20 -2.65
N LEU A 71 2.09 3.27 -1.71
CA LEU A 71 2.74 4.52 -1.30
C LEU A 71 4.22 4.58 -1.69
N VAL A 72 4.92 3.44 -1.61
CA VAL A 72 6.34 3.35 -1.97
C VAL A 72 6.67 1.91 -2.31
N TYR A 73 7.49 1.69 -3.33
CA TYR A 73 8.04 0.39 -3.70
C TYR A 73 9.53 0.51 -4.04
N PRO A 74 10.34 -0.55 -3.82
CA PRO A 74 11.73 -0.57 -4.20
C PRO A 74 11.90 -0.76 -5.72
N VAL A 75 12.84 -0.02 -6.31
CA VAL A 75 13.29 -0.25 -7.69
C VAL A 75 14.56 -1.10 -7.65
N GLN A 76 14.52 -2.28 -8.27
CA GLN A 76 15.69 -3.16 -8.35
C GLN A 76 16.73 -2.57 -9.30
N LYS A 77 17.99 -2.46 -8.84
CA LYS A 77 19.12 -2.18 -9.72
C LYS A 77 19.45 -3.47 -10.49
N LYS A 78 19.55 -3.36 -11.81
CA LYS A 78 20.16 -4.40 -12.64
C LYS A 78 21.66 -4.42 -12.44
#